data_AF-A0A3S1HXV2-F1
#
_entry.id   AF-A0A3S1HXV2-F1
#
_cell.length_a   1.000
_cell.length_b   1.000
_cell.length_c   1.000
_cell.angle_alpha   90.00
_cell.angle_beta   90.00
_cell.angle_gamma   90.00
#
_symmetry.space_group_name_H-M   'P 1'
#
loop_
_entity.id
_entity.type
_entity.pdbx_description
1 polymer ?
#
loop_
_entity_poly.entity_id
_entity_poly.type
_entity_poly.pdbx_seq_one_letter_code
_entity_poly.pdbx_strand_id
1 'polypeptide(L)'
;VVVVLVGSGAAHLMSERWVMPETHHLLLMAGAGLFLIFGHFFIFMAYRVGPTGVVAPFYYCFTVWAVISGLVVFQQLPNALAIGGILLVVASGLTIVSLDERRRRLTVVAWASELHQERSAEWRNP
;
A
#
# COMPACT_ATOMS: atom_id res chain seq x y z
N VAL A 1 6.67 10.71 -24.76
CA VAL A 1 7.19 9.49 -24.09
C VAL A 1 8.23 8.78 -24.94
N VAL A 2 7.93 8.39 -26.19
CA VAL A 2 8.90 7.71 -27.09
C VAL A 2 10.16 8.55 -27.34
N VAL A 3 10.04 9.85 -27.60
CA VAL A 3 11.18 10.76 -27.80
C VAL A 3 12.05 10.91 -26.54
N VAL A 4 11.42 10.90 -25.35
CA VAL A 4 12.13 10.99 -24.07
C VAL A 4 12.87 9.68 -23.77
N LEU A 5 12.26 8.53 -24.08
CA LEU A 5 12.88 7.21 -23.96
C LEU A 5 14.09 7.07 -24.89
N VAL A 6 13.96 7.48 -26.15
CA VAL A 6 15.04 7.41 -27.14
C VAL A 6 16.18 8.37 -26.77
N GLY A 7 15.85 9.59 -26.36
CA GLY A 7 16.85 10.58 -25.94
C GLY A 7 17.60 10.18 -24.66
N SER A 8 16.88 9.67 -23.66
CA SER A 8 17.49 9.17 -22.41
C SER A 8 18.35 7.93 -22.66
N GLY A 9 17.87 6.98 -23.50
CA GLY A 9 18.60 5.76 -23.84
C GLY A 9 19.89 6.03 -24.62
N ALA A 10 19.86 6.97 -25.58
CA ALA A 10 21.05 7.36 -26.33
C ALA A 10 22.10 8.06 -25.45
N ALA A 11 21.67 8.90 -24.51
CA ALA A 11 22.56 9.57 -23.57
C ALA A 11 23.22 8.59 -22.57
N HIS A 12 22.49 7.56 -22.14
CA HIS A 12 23.01 6.54 -21.22
C HIS A 12 24.12 5.69 -21.87
N LEU A 13 23.88 5.22 -23.10
CA LEU A 13 24.83 4.38 -23.84
C LEU A 13 26.19 5.06 -24.11
N MET A 14 26.20 6.38 -24.24
CA MET A 14 27.44 7.15 -24.48
C MET A 14 28.23 7.47 -23.21
N SER A 15 27.63 7.36 -22.03
CA SER A 15 28.26 7.73 -20.74
C SER A 15 28.69 6.51 -19.92
N GLU A 16 28.02 5.36 -20.09
CA GLU A 16 28.13 4.25 -19.16
C GLU A 16 29.31 3.33 -19.52
N ARG A 17 30.43 3.49 -18.80
CA ARG A 17 31.53 2.50 -18.81
C ARG A 17 31.04 1.24 -18.12
N TRP A 18 31.06 0.11 -18.83
CA TRP A 18 30.77 -1.20 -18.24
C TRP A 18 31.80 -1.53 -17.17
N VAL A 19 31.41 -1.42 -15.90
CA VAL A 19 32.23 -1.80 -14.76
C VAL A 19 31.79 -3.19 -14.32
N MET A 20 32.74 -4.12 -14.18
CA MET A 20 32.45 -5.45 -13.64
C MET A 20 31.90 -5.29 -12.22
N PRO A 21 30.69 -5.81 -11.92
CA PRO A 21 30.12 -5.66 -10.59
C PRO A 21 30.97 -6.41 -9.57
N GLU A 22 31.44 -5.67 -8.57
CA GLU A 22 32.13 -6.23 -7.41
C GLU A 22 31.23 -7.23 -6.68
N THR A 23 31.82 -8.28 -6.11
CA THR A 23 31.06 -9.38 -5.47
C THR A 23 30.10 -8.88 -4.37
N HIS A 24 30.44 -7.77 -3.72
CA HIS A 24 29.58 -7.11 -2.74
C HIS A 24 28.26 -6.62 -3.36
N HIS A 25 28.28 -6.00 -4.55
CA HIS A 25 27.07 -5.54 -5.23
C HIS A 25 26.16 -6.70 -5.63
N LEU A 26 26.74 -7.83 -6.04
CA LEU A 26 25.99 -9.05 -6.35
C LEU A 26 25.29 -9.61 -5.11
N LEU A 27 25.95 -9.60 -3.96
CA LEU A 27 25.38 -10.06 -2.69
C LEU A 27 24.23 -9.17 -2.21
N LEU A 28 24.38 -7.84 -2.33
CA LEU A 28 23.33 -6.88 -2.02
C LEU A 28 22.11 -7.04 -2.94
N MET A 29 22.34 -7.24 -4.24
CA MET A 29 21.26 -7.50 -5.21
C MET A 29 20.52 -8.81 -4.92
N ALA A 30 21.27 -9.88 -4.59
CA ALA A 30 20.68 -11.15 -4.19
C ALA A 30 19.85 -11.02 -2.90
N GLY A 31 20.36 -10.31 -1.89
CA GLY A 31 19.64 -10.03 -0.65
C GLY A 31 18.37 -9.21 -0.87
N ALA A 32 18.45 -8.14 -1.68
CA ALA A 32 17.30 -7.32 -2.05
C ALA A 32 16.24 -8.14 -2.82
N GLY A 33 16.67 -8.97 -3.78
CA GLY A 33 15.79 -9.85 -4.54
C GLY A 33 15.08 -10.88 -3.64
N LEU A 34 15.82 -11.49 -2.71
CA LEU A 34 15.26 -12.43 -1.74
C LEU A 34 14.20 -11.75 -0.86
N PHE A 35 14.50 -10.57 -0.32
CA PHE A 35 13.57 -9.82 0.50
C PHE A 35 12.31 -9.40 -0.27
N LEU A 36 12.47 -9.02 -1.54
CA LEU A 36 11.37 -8.66 -2.42
C LEU A 36 10.45 -9.85 -2.71
N ILE A 37 11.02 -11.03 -2.94
CA ILE A 37 10.28 -12.29 -3.14
C ILE A 37 9.48 -12.64 -1.88
N PHE A 38 10.12 -12.62 -0.71
CA PHE A 38 9.42 -12.90 0.54
C PHE A 38 8.29 -11.90 0.83
N GLY A 39 8.53 -10.61 0.59
CA GLY A 39 7.51 -9.57 0.75
C GLY A 39 6.29 -9.80 -0.15
N HIS A 40 6.52 -10.09 -1.43
CA HIS A 40 5.43 -10.41 -2.36
C HIS A 40 4.74 -11.73 -2.02
N PHE A 41 5.49 -12.75 -1.61
CA PHE A 41 4.92 -14.02 -1.22
C PHE A 41 3.97 -13.86 -0.03
N PHE A 42 4.36 -13.06 0.97
CA PHE A 42 3.54 -12.78 2.13
C PHE A 42 2.27 -12.00 1.76
N ILE A 43 2.36 -11.02 0.86
CA ILE A 43 1.18 -10.27 0.38
C ILE A 43 0.23 -11.17 -0.39
N PHE A 44 0.77 -12.07 -1.22
CA PHE A 44 -0.02 -13.03 -1.99
C PHE A 44 -0.74 -14.01 -1.06
N MET A 45 -0.05 -14.48 -0.01
CA MET A 45 -0.63 -15.32 1.03
C MET A 45 -1.73 -14.58 1.81
N ALA A 46 -1.52 -13.30 2.14
CA ALA A 46 -2.51 -12.47 2.84
C ALA A 46 -3.81 -12.33 2.03
N TYR A 47 -3.71 -12.12 0.71
CA TYR A 47 -4.89 -12.13 -0.18
C TYR A 47 -5.56 -13.50 -0.29
N ARG A 48 -4.82 -14.59 -0.10
CA ARG A 48 -5.37 -15.94 -0.20
C ARG A 48 -6.14 -16.38 1.03
N VAL A 49 -5.79 -15.86 2.21
CA VAL A 49 -6.33 -16.29 3.51
C VAL A 49 -7.33 -15.26 4.07
N GLY A 50 -7.15 -13.97 3.77
CA GLY A 50 -7.96 -12.89 4.32
C GLY A 50 -9.03 -12.35 3.36
N PRO A 51 -10.18 -11.85 3.87
CA PRO A 51 -11.14 -11.10 3.06
C PRO A 51 -10.44 -9.89 2.41
N THR A 52 -10.69 -9.65 1.13
CA THR A 52 -10.09 -8.56 0.35
C THR A 52 -10.25 -7.17 0.99
N GLY A 53 -11.30 -6.96 1.77
CA GLY A 53 -11.54 -5.71 2.52
C GLY A 53 -10.54 -5.41 3.64
N VAL A 54 -9.84 -6.42 4.19
CA VAL A 54 -8.83 -6.24 5.26
C VAL A 54 -7.44 -5.98 4.67
N VAL A 55 -7.19 -6.46 3.45
CA VAL A 55 -5.89 -6.34 2.76
C VAL A 55 -5.79 -5.02 1.98
N ALA A 56 -6.89 -4.48 1.47
CA ALA A 56 -6.89 -3.20 0.74
C ALA A 56 -6.29 -2.03 1.54
N PRO A 57 -6.57 -1.84 2.85
CA PRO A 57 -5.90 -0.82 3.67
C PRO A 57 -4.37 -0.97 3.73
N PHE A 58 -3.87 -2.21 3.64
CA PHE A 58 -2.44 -2.52 3.77
C PHE A 58 -1.61 -1.99 2.59
N TYR A 59 -2.20 -1.89 1.40
CA TYR A 59 -1.54 -1.28 0.24
C TYR A 59 -1.24 0.19 0.45
N TYR A 60 -2.08 0.91 1.20
CA TYR A 60 -1.85 2.31 1.52
C TYR A 60 -0.72 2.48 2.55
N CYS A 61 -0.60 1.56 3.52
CA CYS A 61 0.54 1.53 4.43
C CYS A 61 1.88 1.34 3.70
N PHE A 62 1.88 0.60 2.57
CA PHE A 62 3.07 0.42 1.73
C PHE A 62 3.58 1.75 1.18
N THR A 63 2.67 2.65 0.77
CA THR A 63 3.04 4.00 0.30
C THR A 63 3.67 4.83 1.42
N VAL A 64 3.13 4.76 2.64
CA VAL A 64 3.73 5.41 3.82
C VAL A 64 5.14 4.86 4.09
N TRP A 65 5.31 3.54 4.02
CA TRP A 65 6.60 2.90 4.26
C TRP A 65 7.64 3.21 3.19
N ALA A 66 7.22 3.34 1.92
CA ALA A 66 8.08 3.77 0.82
C ALA A 66 8.63 5.19 1.03
N VAL A 67 7.82 6.10 1.55
CA VAL A 67 8.25 7.46 1.92
C VAL A 67 9.28 7.41 3.05
N ILE A 68 8.98 6.66 4.12
CA ILE A 68 9.85 6.56 5.29
C ILE A 68 11.19 5.93 4.91
N SER A 69 11.19 4.84 4.14
CA SER A 69 12.44 4.21 3.70
C SER A 69 13.23 5.12 2.76
N GLY A 70 12.56 5.88 1.90
CA GLY A 70 13.17 6.92 1.07
C GLY A 70 13.95 7.95 1.90
N LEU A 71 13.35 8.42 2.99
CA LEU A 71 13.96 9.41 3.89
C LEU A 71 15.10 8.81 4.71
N VAL A 72 14.93 7.60 5.25
CA VAL A 72 15.91 6.94 6.12
C VAL A 72 17.13 6.44 5.35
N VAL A 73 16.93 5.78 4.21
CA VAL A 73 17.99 5.10 3.45
C VAL A 73 18.76 6.07 2.57
N PHE A 74 18.08 7.01 1.91
CA PHE A 74 18.73 7.91 0.95
C PHE A 74 19.05 9.30 1.53
N GLN A 75 18.56 9.63 2.73
CA GLN A 75 18.77 10.93 3.41
C GLN A 75 18.49 12.15 2.53
N GLN A 76 17.72 11.97 1.45
CA GLN A 76 17.38 13.02 0.49
C GLN A 76 16.06 13.63 0.92
N LEU A 77 16.10 14.93 1.25
CA LEU A 77 14.91 15.69 1.61
C LEU A 77 13.91 15.64 0.43
N PRO A 78 12.70 15.12 0.65
CA PRO A 78 11.72 14.96 -0.41
C PRO A 78 11.40 16.32 -1.04
N ASN A 79 11.46 16.37 -2.37
CA ASN A 79 11.06 17.55 -3.15
C ASN A 79 9.61 17.96 -2.81
N ALA A 80 9.21 19.21 -3.02
CA ALA A 80 7.88 19.72 -2.65
C ALA A 80 6.72 18.85 -3.19
N LEU A 81 6.93 18.20 -4.33
CA LEU A 81 6.00 17.26 -4.95
C LEU A 81 5.85 15.94 -4.16
N ALA A 82 6.94 15.45 -3.55
CA ALA A 82 6.91 14.31 -2.65
C ALA A 82 6.21 14.66 -1.32
N ILE A 83 6.40 15.87 -0.79
CA ILE A 83 5.64 16.36 0.38
C ILE A 83 4.13 16.37 0.08
N GLY A 84 3.74 16.83 -1.12
CA GLY A 84 2.35 16.77 -1.59
C GLY A 84 1.80 15.33 -1.63
N GLY A 85 2.60 14.38 -2.14
CA GLY A 85 2.25 12.96 -2.13
C GLY A 85 2.05 12.40 -0.71
N ILE A 86 2.93 12.76 0.23
CA ILE A 86 2.84 12.34 1.64
C ILE A 86 1.55 12.84 2.28
N LEU A 87 1.23 14.13 2.10
CA LEU A 87 -0.01 14.73 2.59
C LEU A 87 -1.25 14.03 2.03
N LEU A 88 -1.23 13.67 0.74
CA LEU A 88 -2.34 13.01 0.06
C LEU A 88 -2.54 11.57 0.58
N VAL A 89 -1.45 10.85 0.85
CA VAL A 89 -1.50 9.50 1.45
C VAL A 89 -2.01 9.56 2.89
N VAL A 90 -1.53 10.50 3.70
CA VAL A 90 -2.00 10.70 5.08
C VAL A 90 -3.49 11.08 5.10
N ALA A 91 -3.91 12.00 4.23
CA ALA A 91 -5.32 12.38 4.08
C ALA A 91 -6.18 11.18 3.67
N SER A 92 -5.72 10.38 2.70
CA SER A 92 -6.40 9.15 2.28
C SER A 92 -6.52 8.13 3.42
N GLY A 93 -5.45 7.90 4.18
CA GLY A 93 -5.47 7.02 5.35
C GLY A 93 -6.46 7.49 6.42
N LEU A 94 -6.50 8.79 6.72
CA LEU A 94 -7.47 9.38 7.65
C LEU A 94 -8.91 9.21 7.16
N THR A 95 -9.15 9.40 5.85
CA THR A 95 -10.48 9.21 5.26
C THR A 95 -10.95 7.76 5.33
N ILE A 96 -10.06 6.79 5.19
CA ILE A 96 -10.41 5.36 5.27
C ILE A 96 -10.81 4.99 6.70
N VAL A 97 -10.03 5.40 7.70
CA VAL A 97 -10.34 5.13 9.11
C VAL A 97 -11.67 5.75 9.52
N SER A 98 -11.91 7.01 9.11
CA SER A 98 -13.17 7.69 9.40
C SER A 98 -14.37 7.11 8.64
N LEU A 99 -14.19 6.57 7.43
CA LEU A 99 -15.24 5.86 6.69
C LEU A 99 -15.58 4.50 7.28
N ASP A 100 -14.57 3.75 7.75
CA ASP A 100 -14.76 2.43 8.34
C ASP A 100 -15.57 2.52 9.64
N GLU A 101 -15.24 3.50 10.49
CA GLU A 101 -16.00 3.82 11.71
C GLU A 101 -17.47 4.15 11.40
N ARG A 102 -17.73 4.85 10.29
CA ARG A 102 -19.09 5.18 9.82
C ARG A 102 -19.86 3.96 9.31
N ARG A 103 -19.22 3.08 8.54
CA ARG A 103 -19.86 1.84 8.04
C ARG A 103 -20.23 0.88 9.16
N ARG A 104 -19.35 0.74 10.15
CA ARG A 104 -19.54 -0.15 11.29
C ARG A 104 -20.71 0.27 12.19
N ARG A 105 -20.97 1.57 12.31
CA ARG A 105 -22.13 2.10 13.04
C ARG A 105 -23.46 1.81 12.34
N LEU A 106 -23.49 1.86 11.01
CA LEU A 106 -24.72 1.65 10.25
C LEU A 106 -25.18 0.18 10.25
N THR A 107 -24.24 -0.78 10.20
CA THR A 107 -24.57 -2.21 10.29
C THR A 107 -25.07 -2.61 11.68
N VAL A 108 -24.49 -2.05 12.74
CA VAL A 108 -24.96 -2.29 14.12
C VAL A 108 -26.38 -1.77 14.34
N VAL A 109 -26.71 -0.58 13.80
CA VAL A 109 -28.06 0.01 13.93
C VAL A 109 -29.09 -0.80 13.13
N ALA A 110 -28.74 -1.26 11.92
CA ALA A 110 -29.65 -2.05 11.08
C ALA A 110 -30.04 -3.38 11.74
N TRP A 111 -29.07 -4.09 12.33
CA TRP A 111 -29.33 -5.37 13.00
C TRP A 111 -30.13 -5.20 14.30
N ALA A 112 -29.92 -4.08 15.02
CA ALA A 112 -30.69 -3.75 16.21
C ALA A 112 -32.17 -3.45 15.90
N SER A 113 -32.47 -2.85 14.75
CA SER A 113 -33.87 -2.65 14.31
C SER A 113 -34.56 -3.95 13.91
N GLU A 114 -33.83 -4.89 13.28
CA GLU A 114 -34.37 -6.20 12.88
C GLU A 114 -34.78 -7.05 14.08
N LEU A 115 -33.93 -7.12 15.11
CA LEU A 115 -34.24 -7.86 16.35
C LEU A 115 -35.47 -7.31 17.08
N HIS A 116 -35.64 -5.98 17.09
CA HIS A 116 -36.83 -5.36 17.68
C HIS A 116 -38.11 -5.74 16.91
N GLN A 117 -38.00 -5.89 15.59
CA GLN A 117 -39.11 -6.25 14.72
C GLN A 117 -39.49 -7.73 14.85
N GLU A 118 -38.51 -8.64 14.89
CA GLU A 118 -38.74 -10.08 15.13
C GLU A 118 -39.40 -10.32 16.49
N ARG A 119 -38.87 -9.73 17.57
CA ARG A 119 -39.48 -9.84 18.90
C ARG A 119 -40.93 -9.36 18.91
N SER A 120 -41.24 -8.29 18.18
CA SER A 120 -42.60 -7.73 18.10
C SER A 120 -43.56 -8.53 17.20
N ALA A 121 -43.05 -9.42 16.38
CA ALA A 121 -43.82 -10.36 15.56
C ALA A 121 -44.11 -11.65 16.34
N GLU A 122 -43.16 -12.11 17.17
CA GLU A 122 -43.29 -13.30 18.02
C GLU A 122 -44.43 -13.17 19.05
N TRP A 123 -44.60 -12.00 19.67
CA TRP A 123 -45.74 -11.74 20.58
C TRP A 123 -47.09 -11.52 19.88
N ARG A 124 -47.11 -11.48 18.54
CA ARG A 124 -48.30 -11.17 17.74
C ARG A 124 -49.04 -12.40 17.25
N ASN A 125 -48.43 -13.59 17.32
CA ASN A 125 -49.05 -14.82 16.86
C ASN A 125 -49.16 -15.81 18.03
N PRO A 126 -50.33 -15.93 18.69
CA PRO A 126 -50.62 -17.00 19.63
C PRO A 126 -50.79 -18.36 18.94
#